data_AF-A0A2P6S8T4-F1
#
_entry.id   AF-A0A2P6S8T4-F1
#
_cell.length_a   1.000
_cell.length_b   1.000
_cell.length_c   1.000
_cell.angle_alpha   90.00
_cell.angle_beta   90.00
_cell.angle_gamma   90.00
#
_symmetry.space_group_name_H-M   'P 1'
#
loop_
_entity.id
_entity.type
_entity.pdbx_description
1 polymer ?
#
loop_
_entity_poly.entity_id
_entity_poly.type
_entity_poly.pdbx_seq_one_letter_code
_entity_poly.pdbx_strand_id
1 'polypeptide(L)' 'MVLEADVAVVPKCYLSALYIHEKGKLFTQLVDLLQFYEGFEINDNVGKQLTDDEVLQSHYDRVQSFQLLAFTKIPKL' A
#
# COMPACT_ATOMS: atom_id res chain seq x y z
N MET A 1 6.49 -4.19 13.42
CA MET A 1 5.27 -3.37 13.29
C MET A 1 4.44 -3.96 12.15
N VAL A 2 3.70 -5.06 12.39
CA VAL A 2 3.05 -5.85 11.32
C VAL A 2 1.51 -5.72 11.37
N LEU A 3 0.98 -4.89 12.27
CA LEU A 3 -0.47 -4.80 12.51
C LEU A 3 -1.19 -3.74 11.65
N GLU A 4 -0.50 -2.72 11.13
CA GLU A 4 -1.17 -1.64 10.37
C GLU A 4 -1.52 -2.06 8.94
N ALA A 5 -0.63 -2.77 8.25
CA ALA A 5 -0.84 -3.19 6.86
C ALA A 5 -1.96 -4.24 6.68
N ASP A 6 -2.25 -5.04 7.71
CA ASP A 6 -3.20 -6.17 7.62
C ASP A 6 -4.67 -5.73 7.69
N VAL A 7 -4.94 -4.48 8.11
CA VAL A 7 -6.30 -3.98 8.32
C VAL A 7 -6.87 -3.24 7.08
N ALA A 8 -6.05 -3.04 6.03
CA ALA A 8 -6.42 -2.28 4.83
C ALA A 8 -7.10 -0.95 5.17
N VAL A 9 -6.56 -0.24 6.18
CA VAL A 9 -7.14 0.99 6.72
C VAL A 9 -7.16 2.08 5.66
N VAL A 10 -6.06 2.26 4.94
CA VAL A 10 -5.95 3.27 3.88
C VAL A 10 -7.00 3.06 2.77
N PRO A 11 -7.15 1.85 2.16
CA PRO A 11 -8.24 1.59 1.22
C PRO A 11 -9.64 1.87 1.78
N LYS A 12 -9.91 1.52 3.04
CA LYS A 12 -11.21 1.78 3.69
C LYS A 12 -11.47 3.27 3.89
N CYS A 13 -10.44 4.03 4.23
CA CYS A 13 -10.50 5.48 4.35
C CYS A 13 -10.80 6.15 2.99
N TYR A 14 -10.16 5.69 1.90
CA TYR A 14 -10.44 6.15 0.53
C TYR A 14 -11.88 5.87 0.09
N LEU A 15 -12.44 4.73 0.46
CA LEU A 15 -13.82 4.35 0.12
C LEU A 15 -14.88 4.99 1.04
N SER A 16 -14.47 5.69 2.09
CA SER A 16 -15.40 6.31 3.03
C SER A 16 -16.12 7.51 2.41
N ALA A 17 -17.41 7.67 2.72
CA ALA A 17 -18.19 8.83 2.31
C ALA A 17 -17.59 10.16 2.80
N LEU A 18 -16.78 10.11 3.87
CA LEU A 18 -16.10 11.26 4.44
C LEU A 18 -14.94 11.75 3.56
N TYR A 19 -14.31 10.88 2.77
CA TYR A 19 -13.24 11.26 1.83
C TYR A 19 -13.76 12.10 0.66
N ILE A 20 -14.99 11.83 0.19
CA ILE A 20 -15.63 12.50 -0.95
C ILE A 20 -16.40 13.77 -0.51
N HIS A 21 -16.66 13.91 0.78
CA HIS A 21 -17.46 15.01 1.32
C HIS A 21 -16.70 16.34 1.32
N GLU A 22 -17.37 17.44 0.95
CA GLU A 22 -16.76 18.78 0.84
C GLU A 22 -16.16 19.29 2.18
N LYS A 23 -16.80 18.94 3.31
CA LYS A 23 -16.28 19.19 4.66
C LYS A 23 -15.20 18.19 5.12
N GLY A 24 -14.90 17.18 4.31
CA GLY A 24 -13.94 16.11 4.59
C GLY A 24 -12.50 16.46 4.25
N LYS A 25 -12.22 17.69 3.78
CA LYS A 25 -10.88 18.11 3.31
C LYS A 25 -9.74 17.78 4.28
N LEU A 26 -9.93 17.99 5.58
CA LEU A 26 -8.91 17.64 6.59
C LEU A 26 -8.70 16.13 6.69
N PHE A 27 -9.78 15.35 6.61
CA PHE A 27 -9.72 13.89 6.61
C PHE A 27 -9.00 13.38 5.37
N THR A 28 -9.30 13.90 4.18
CA THR A 28 -8.58 13.62 2.93
C THR A 28 -7.09 13.85 3.08
N GLN A 29 -6.68 15.01 3.61
CA GLN A 29 -5.27 15.34 3.81
C GLN A 29 -4.56 14.39 4.79
N LEU A 30 -5.22 13.97 5.87
CA LEU A 30 -4.66 13.02 6.82
C LEU A 30 -4.53 11.61 6.22
N VAL A 31 -5.49 11.18 5.40
CA VAL A 31 -5.46 9.90 4.70
C VAL A 31 -4.35 9.88 3.65
N ASP A 32 -4.17 10.97 2.89
CA ASP A 32 -3.09 11.09 1.92
C ASP A 32 -1.71 11.06 2.62
N LEU A 33 -1.59 11.69 3.79
CA LEU A 33 -0.38 11.63 4.61
C LEU A 33 -0.12 10.22 5.15
N LEU A 34 -1.17 9.52 5.60
CA LEU A 34 -1.08 8.14 6.06
C LEU A 34 -0.65 7.19 4.93
N GLN A 35 -1.19 7.36 3.72
CA GLN A 35 -0.77 6.61 2.54
C GLN A 35 0.72 6.83 2.24
N PHE A 36 1.16 8.09 2.32
CA PHE A 36 2.56 8.43 2.09
C PHE A 36 3.50 7.72 3.07
N TYR A 37 3.13 7.65 4.37
CA TYR A 37 3.93 6.94 5.36
C TYR A 37 3.84 5.42 5.26
N GLU A 38 2.69 4.85 4.89
CA GLU A 38 2.58 3.40 4.62
C GLU A 38 3.42 2.97 3.42
N GLY A 39 3.52 3.82 2.40
CA GLY A 39 4.32 3.56 1.20
C GLY A 39 5.76 4.06 1.30
N PHE A 40 6.17 4.63 2.44
CA PHE A 40 7.50 5.19 2.56
C PHE A 40 8.53 4.07 2.63
N GLU A 41 9.41 4.03 1.63
CA GLU A 41 10.42 3.00 1.41
C GLU A 41 11.62 3.17 2.35
N ILE A 42 11.36 3.26 3.66
CA ILE A 42 12.39 3.13 4.70
C ILE A 42 12.45 1.67 5.11
N ASN A 43 13.67 1.15 5.14
CA ASN A 43 13.94 -0.13 5.78
C ASN A 43 13.80 0.02 7.31
N ASP A 44 12.68 -0.46 7.88
CA ASP A 44 12.30 -0.37 9.30
C ASP A 44 13.37 -0.86 10.30
N ASN A 45 14.35 -1.65 9.83
CA ASN A 45 15.41 -2.21 10.67
C ASN A 45 16.70 -1.37 10.71
N VAL A 46 16.93 -0.49 9.74
CA VAL A 46 18.21 0.25 9.59
C VAL A 46 18.00 1.74 9.35
N GLY A 47 16.78 2.18 9.04
CA GLY A 47 16.48 3.59 8.74
C GLY A 47 17.10 4.09 7.43
N LYS A 48 17.57 3.18 6.57
CA LYS A 48 18.15 3.52 5.27
C LYS A 48 17.07 3.56 4.19
N GLN A 49 17.20 4.53 3.29
CA GLN A 49 16.46 4.58 2.03
C GLN A 49 16.77 3.32 1.23
N LEU A 50 15.74 2.61 0.76
CA LEU A 50 15.94 1.48 -0.16
C LEU A 50 16.62 1.99 -1.43
N THR A 51 17.56 1.21 -1.97
CA THR A 51 18.12 1.54 -3.28
C THR A 51 17.08 1.28 -4.37
N ASP A 52 17.16 1.99 -5.49
CA ASP A 52 16.24 1.82 -6.62
C ASP A 52 16.13 0.33 -7.05
N ASP A 53 17.21 -0.43 -6.94
CA ASP A 53 17.23 -1.87 -7.22
C ASP A 53 16.40 -2.69 -6.21
N GLU A 54 16.45 -2.37 -4.92
CA GLU A 54 15.67 -3.05 -3.87
C GLU A 54 14.18 -2.77 -4.01
N VAL A 55 13.83 -1.52 -4.32
CA VAL A 55 12.46 -1.09 -4.64
C VAL A 55 11.92 -1.87 -5.84
N LEU A 56 12.73 -1.94 -6.90
CA LEU A 56 12.37 -2.62 -8.13
C LEU A 56 12.19 -4.13 -7.93
N GLN A 57 13.07 -4.77 -7.15
CA GLN A 57 12.93 -6.18 -6.81
C GLN A 57 11.65 -6.46 -6.01
N SER A 58 11.37 -5.66 -4.96
CA SER A 58 10.14 -5.79 -4.16
C SER A 58 8.88 -5.67 -5.02
N HIS A 59 8.88 -4.74 -5.98
CA HIS A 59 7.79 -4.59 -6.93
C HIS A 59 7.65 -5.83 -7.84
N TYR A 60 8.74 -6.35 -8.39
CA TYR A 60 8.71 -7.56 -9.22
C TYR A 60 8.22 -8.78 -8.46
N ASP A 61 8.70 -9.01 -7.24
CA ASP A 61 8.29 -10.14 -6.39
C ASP A 61 6.78 -10.11 -6.10
N ARG A 62 6.24 -8.92 -5.82
CA ARG A 62 4.81 -8.73 -5.57
C ARG A 62 3.97 -9.04 -6.82
N VAL A 63 4.41 -8.56 -7.99
CA VAL A 63 3.72 -8.84 -9.27
C VAL A 63 3.81 -10.32 -9.62
N GLN A 64 4.98 -10.95 -9.46
CA GLN A 64 5.18 -12.37 -9.75
C GLN A 64 4.32 -13.26 -8.83
N SER A 65 4.26 -12.92 -7.54
CA SER A 65 3.40 -13.61 -6.57
C SER A 65 1.93 -13.51 -6.95
N PHE A 66 1.49 -12.33 -7.40
CA PHE A 66 0.13 -12.13 -7.91
C PHE A 66 -0.14 -12.93 -9.19
N GLN A 67 0.80 -12.93 -10.15
CA GLN A 67 0.68 -13.70 -11.39
C GLN A 67 0.56 -15.20 -11.11
N LEU A 68 1.38 -15.74 -10.21
CA LEU A 68 1.34 -17.15 -9.82
C LEU A 68 0.01 -17.50 -9.16
N LEU A 69 -0.49 -16.63 -8.27
CA LEU A 69 -1.79 -16.83 -7.63
C LEU A 69 -2.93 -16.79 -8.63
N ALA A 70 -2.94 -15.81 -9.55
CA ALA A 70 -3.93 -15.68 -10.60
C ALA A 70 -3.95 -16.91 -11.51
N PHE A 71 -2.78 -17.38 -11.95
CA PHE A 71 -2.66 -18.57 -12.78
C PHE A 71 -3.12 -19.85 -12.06
N THR A 72 -2.85 -19.96 -10.76
CA THR A 72 -3.25 -21.13 -9.96
C THR A 72 -4.75 -21.14 -9.64
N LYS A 73 -5.36 -19.97 -9.42
CA LYS A 73 -6.71 -19.83 -8.87
C LYS A 73 -7.78 -19.47 -9.90
N ILE A 74 -7.40 -18.92 -11.05
CA ILE A 74 -8.34 -18.57 -12.12
C ILE A 74 -8.15 -19.58 -13.26
N PRO A 75 -9.00 -20.62 -13.35
CA PRO A 75 -8.95 -21.52 -14.49
C PRO A 75 -9.47 -20.74 -15.71
N LYS A 76 -8.55 -20.49 -16.65
CA LYS A 76 -8.65 -19.71 -17.90
C LYS A 76 -8.11 -18.27 -17.77
N LEU A 77 -6.82 -18.15 -18.07
CA LEU A 77 -6.33 -17.05 -18.90
C LEU A 77 -6.17 -17.57 -20.33
#